data_AF-A0A1X0QET5-F1
#
_entry.id   AF-A0A1X0QET5-F1
#
_cell.length_a   1.000
_cell.length_b   1.000
_cell.length_c   1.000
_cell.angle_alpha   90.00
_cell.angle_beta   90.00
_cell.angle_gamma   90.00
#
_symmetry.space_group_name_H-M   'P 1'
#
loop_
_entity.id
_entity.type
_entity.pdbx_description
1 polymer ?
#
loop_
_entity_poly.entity_id
_entity_poly.type
_entity_poly.pdbx_seq_one_letter_code
_entity_poly.pdbx_strand_id
1 'polypeptide(L)'
;MVNNVNYLISGDDDGNLIVFNLIDFSICYRLKHKREVISISISPDELSFATGGFDKTVQIWNLSKGSNLGKYFHVGTAYKIMYYDDLIISCSKDKMIRMF
;
A
#
# COMPACT_ATOMS: atom_id res chain seq x y z
N MET A 1 -20.03 15.71 11.23
CA MET A 1 -19.40 14.55 11.90
C MET A 1 -18.17 14.22 11.09
N VAL A 2 -16.97 14.43 11.64
CA VAL A 2 -15.74 13.98 10.99
C VAL A 2 -15.70 12.48 11.21
N ASN A 3 -15.98 11.68 10.17
CA ASN A 3 -15.65 10.28 10.22
C ASN A 3 -14.12 10.22 10.24
N ASN A 4 -13.52 10.10 11.42
CA ASN A 4 -12.13 9.69 11.53
C ASN A 4 -12.07 8.28 10.95
N VAL A 5 -11.55 8.19 9.74
CA VAL A 5 -11.39 6.93 9.03
C VAL A 5 -10.22 6.20 9.70
N ASN A 6 -10.50 5.44 10.75
CA ASN A 6 -9.48 4.67 11.45
C ASN A 6 -9.33 3.29 10.81
N TYR A 7 -8.55 3.20 9.71
CA TYR A 7 -8.12 1.91 9.19
C TYR A 7 -6.74 1.52 9.71
N LEU A 8 -6.54 0.24 10.01
CA LEU A 8 -5.22 -0.36 10.16
C LEU A 8 -4.96 -1.26 8.96
N ILE A 9 -3.78 -1.13 8.35
CA ILE A 9 -3.37 -1.94 7.22
C ILE A 9 -2.13 -2.72 7.65
N SER A 10 -2.21 -4.04 7.54
CA SER A 10 -1.06 -4.92 7.75
C SER A 10 -0.68 -5.64 6.46
N GLY A 11 0.58 -6.02 6.34
CA GLY A 11 1.12 -6.85 5.28
C GLY A 11 2.05 -7.91 5.86
N ASP A 12 2.17 -9.07 5.19
CA ASP A 12 3.00 -10.19 5.64
C ASP A 12 3.98 -10.70 4.57
N ASP A 13 4.81 -11.67 4.97
CA ASP A 13 5.84 -12.30 4.12
C ASP A 13 5.25 -13.22 3.03
N ASP A 14 4.00 -13.67 3.19
CA ASP A 14 3.27 -14.42 2.16
C ASP A 14 2.59 -13.51 1.14
N GLY A 15 2.79 -12.20 1.28
CA GLY A 15 2.25 -11.16 0.43
C GLY A 15 0.79 -10.84 0.69
N ASN A 16 0.19 -11.34 1.77
CA ASN A 16 -1.18 -10.97 2.11
C ASN A 16 -1.19 -9.58 2.77
N LEU A 17 -2.26 -8.83 2.53
CA LEU A 17 -2.58 -7.65 3.30
C LEU A 17 -3.96 -7.78 3.90
N ILE A 18 -4.13 -7.25 5.10
CA ILE A 18 -5.42 -7.15 5.77
C ILE A 18 -5.68 -5.69 6.12
N VAL A 19 -6.86 -5.21 5.75
CA VAL A 19 -7.36 -3.89 6.15
C VAL A 19 -8.43 -4.09 7.21
N PHE A 20 -8.21 -3.50 8.37
CA PHE A 20 -9.12 -3.52 9.51
C PHE A 20 -9.78 -2.17 9.69
N ASN A 21 -11.07 -2.16 10.00
CA ASN A 21 -11.72 -1.01 10.61
C ASN A 21 -11.40 -1.03 12.11
N LEU A 22 -10.80 0.03 12.65
CA LEU A 22 -10.42 0.11 14.06
C LEU A 22 -11.56 0.55 14.97
N ILE A 23 -12.72 0.92 14.43
CA ILE A 23 -13.91 1.24 15.23
C ILE A 23 -14.49 -0.04 15.82
N ASP A 24 -14.60 -1.10 15.02
CA ASP A 24 -15.21 -2.38 15.39
C ASP A 24 -14.26 -3.58 15.27
N PHE A 25 -13.00 -3.34 14.88
CA PHE A 25 -11.97 -4.35 14.61
C PHE A 25 -12.35 -5.37 13.53
N SER A 26 -13.32 -5.04 12.68
CA SER A 26 -13.73 -5.90 11.58
C SER A 26 -12.72 -5.89 10.44
N ILE A 27 -12.63 -6.99 9.71
CA ILE A 27 -11.84 -7.07 8.49
C ILE A 27 -12.66 -6.46 7.35
N CYS A 28 -12.17 -5.37 6.77
CA CYS A 28 -12.76 -4.77 5.58
C CYS A 28 -12.34 -5.53 4.33
N TYR A 29 -11.02 -5.74 4.18
CA TYR A 29 -10.44 -6.30 2.97
C TYR A 29 -9.32 -7.28 3.24
N ARG A 30 -9.20 -8.27 2.36
CA ARG A 30 -8.01 -9.13 2.21
C ARG A 30 -7.46 -8.92 0.80
N LEU A 31 -6.28 -8.34 0.73
CA LEU A 31 -5.60 -8.01 -0.53
C LEU A 31 -4.32 -8.83 -0.65
N LYS A 32 -3.68 -8.80 -1.83
CA LYS A 32 -2.57 -9.72 -2.10
C LYS A 32 -1.54 -9.16 -3.08
N HIS A 33 -0.28 -9.25 -2.68
CA HIS A 33 0.90 -9.24 -3.55
C HIS A 33 1.32 -10.66 -3.90
N LYS A 34 2.18 -10.80 -4.92
CA LYS A 34 2.70 -12.13 -5.31
C LYS A 34 3.80 -12.65 -4.38
N ARG A 35 4.30 -11.79 -3.49
CA ARG A 35 5.47 -11.97 -2.62
C ARG A 35 5.36 -11.01 -1.43
N GLU A 36 6.32 -11.13 -0.51
CA GLU A 36 6.48 -10.37 0.73
C GLU A 36 6.12 -8.87 0.54
N VAL A 37 5.23 -8.36 1.42
CA VAL A 37 4.90 -6.93 1.52
C VAL A 37 5.73 -6.33 2.63
N ILE A 38 6.61 -5.38 2.30
CA ILE A 38 7.56 -4.82 3.26
C ILE A 38 7.37 -3.31 3.47
N SER A 39 6.52 -2.67 2.68
CA SER A 39 6.22 -1.24 2.83
C SER A 39 4.78 -0.94 2.47
N ILE A 40 4.15 -0.11 3.29
CA ILE A 40 2.77 0.36 3.18
C ILE A 40 2.80 1.86 3.52
N SER A 41 2.11 2.69 2.73
CA SER A 41 1.94 4.11 3.01
C SER A 41 0.52 4.54 2.63
N ILE A 42 -0.16 5.25 3.52
CA ILE A 42 -1.49 5.82 3.27
C ILE A 42 -1.32 7.21 2.65
N SER A 43 -2.22 7.60 1.74
CA SER A 43 -2.23 8.95 1.17
C SER A 43 -2.71 10.00 2.20
N PRO A 44 -2.26 11.26 2.14
CA PRO A 44 -2.64 12.28 3.12
C PRO A 44 -4.14 12.61 3.12
N ASP A 45 -4.82 12.40 2.00
CA ASP A 45 -6.27 12.56 1.84
C ASP A 45 -7.08 11.34 2.33
N GLU A 46 -6.40 10.27 2.75
CA GLU A 46 -6.99 9.00 3.20
C GLU A 46 -7.93 8.34 2.17
N LEU A 47 -7.78 8.65 0.87
CA LEU A 47 -8.58 8.02 -0.19
C LEU A 47 -7.93 6.75 -0.73
N SER A 48 -6.61 6.64 -0.60
CA SER A 48 -5.82 5.54 -1.15
C SER A 48 -4.65 5.15 -0.26
N PHE A 49 -4.02 4.03 -0.60
CA PHE A 49 -2.76 3.63 -0.01
C PHE A 49 -1.93 2.84 -1.02
N ALA A 50 -0.61 2.87 -0.82
CA ALA A 50 0.37 2.27 -1.71
C ALA A 50 1.17 1.23 -0.95
N THR A 51 1.49 0.14 -1.63
CA THR A 51 2.14 -1.03 -1.05
C THR A 51 3.19 -1.57 -1.98
N GLY A 52 4.22 -2.21 -1.42
CA GLY A 52 5.28 -2.79 -2.24
C GLY A 52 6.19 -3.72 -1.48
N GLY A 53 6.96 -4.44 -2.27
CA GLY A 53 7.93 -5.38 -1.74
C GLY A 53 8.59 -6.26 -2.79
N PHE A 54 8.70 -7.55 -2.48
CA PHE A 54 9.57 -8.48 -3.20
C PHE A 54 9.03 -8.92 -4.55
N ASP A 55 7.74 -8.68 -4.83
CA ASP A 55 7.18 -8.88 -6.17
C ASP A 55 7.57 -7.76 -7.14
N LYS A 56 8.42 -6.82 -6.68
CA LYS A 56 9.00 -5.71 -7.46
C LYS A 56 7.95 -4.71 -7.93
N THR A 57 6.79 -4.70 -7.28
CA THR A 57 5.68 -3.85 -7.68
C THR A 57 5.34 -2.85 -6.61
N VAL A 58 4.91 -1.68 -7.06
CA VAL A 58 4.21 -0.69 -6.24
C VAL A 58 2.74 -0.77 -6.66
N GLN A 59 1.85 -1.13 -5.75
CA GLN A 59 0.42 -1.24 -6.01
C GLN A 59 -0.32 -0.16 -5.25
N ILE A 60 -1.28 0.49 -5.91
CA ILE A 60 -2.15 1.50 -5.32
C ILE A 60 -3.52 0.89 -5.12
N TRP A 61 -4.11 1.14 -3.97
CA TRP A 61 -5.40 0.62 -3.57
C TRP A 61 -6.32 1.74 -3.15
N ASN A 62 -7.60 1.62 -3.49
CA ASN A 62 -8.63 2.50 -2.97
C ASN A 62 -8.94 2.10 -1.52
N LEU A 63 -8.78 3.03 -0.57
CA LEU A 63 -8.94 2.72 0.85
C LEU A 63 -10.40 2.39 1.20
N SER A 64 -11.35 3.11 0.59
CA SER A 64 -12.79 2.92 0.84
C SER A 64 -13.39 1.69 0.18
N LYS A 65 -12.82 1.19 -0.92
CA LYS A 65 -13.39 0.10 -1.74
C LYS A 65 -12.54 -1.17 -1.78
N GLY A 66 -11.29 -1.12 -1.33
CA GLY A 66 -10.33 -2.23 -1.43
C GLY A 66 -9.97 -2.64 -2.87
N SER A 67 -10.29 -1.81 -3.87
CA SER A 67 -9.98 -2.09 -5.27
C SER A 67 -8.58 -1.62 -5.64
N ASN A 68 -7.91 -2.35 -6.53
CA ASN A 68 -6.61 -1.94 -7.07
C ASN A 68 -6.82 -0.79 -8.07
N LEU A 69 -6.17 0.35 -7.82
CA LEU A 69 -6.23 1.54 -8.66
C LEU A 69 -5.11 1.59 -9.70
N GLY A 70 -4.00 0.90 -9.44
CA GLY A 70 -2.85 0.93 -10.32
C GLY A 70 -1.71 0.06 -9.82
N LYS A 71 -0.82 -0.28 -10.77
CA LYS A 71 0.34 -1.12 -10.51
C LYS A 71 1.53 -0.65 -11.33
N TYR A 72 2.61 -0.32 -10.64
CA TYR A 72 3.88 0.11 -11.22
C TYR A 72 4.98 -0.89 -10.91
N PHE A 73 6.05 -0.85 -11.72
CA PHE A 73 7.09 -1.87 -11.71
C PHE A 73 8.47 -1.26 -11.45
N HIS A 74 9.20 -1.91 -10.55
CA HIS A 74 10.64 -1.82 -10.45
C HIS A 74 11.28 -3.08 -11.07
N VAL A 75 12.56 -3.01 -11.38
CA VAL A 75 13.33 -4.19 -11.83
C VAL A 75 13.75 -5.06 -10.62
N GLY A 76 13.82 -4.45 -9.44
CA GLY A 76 14.15 -5.07 -8.16
C GLY A 76 13.10 -4.80 -7.06
N THR A 77 13.30 -5.40 -5.89
CA THR A 77 12.44 -5.24 -4.71
C THR A 77 12.19 -3.75 -4.41
N ALA A 78 10.93 -3.36 -4.25
CA ALA A 78 10.57 -2.02 -3.77
C ALA A 78 10.69 -2.03 -2.23
N TYR A 79 11.72 -1.36 -1.70
CA TYR A 79 12.05 -1.44 -0.27
C TYR A 79 11.20 -0.51 0.58
N LYS A 80 10.96 0.70 0.10
CA LYS A 80 10.19 1.71 0.81
C LYS A 80 9.32 2.47 -0.15
N ILE A 81 8.11 2.78 0.30
CA ILE A 81 7.12 3.62 -0.37
C ILE A 81 6.72 4.72 0.60
N MET A 82 6.50 5.92 0.07
CA MET A 82 6.02 7.07 0.81
C MET A 82 5.07 7.86 -0.06
N TYR A 83 3.93 8.27 0.50
CA TYR A 83 3.14 9.35 -0.05
C TYR A 83 3.70 10.70 0.38
N TYR A 84 3.73 11.65 -0.56
CA TYR A 84 3.91 13.07 -0.31
C TYR A 84 2.88 13.83 -1.14
N ASP A 85 1.83 14.31 -0.48
CA ASP A 85 0.64 14.82 -1.17
C ASP A 85 0.07 13.73 -2.11
N ASP A 86 -0.23 14.05 -3.36
CA ASP A 86 -0.69 13.09 -4.37
C ASP A 86 0.45 12.24 -4.98
N LEU A 87 1.72 12.53 -4.66
CA LEU A 87 2.88 11.86 -5.24
C LEU A 87 3.26 10.60 -4.46
N ILE A 88 3.55 9.52 -5.18
CA ILE A 88 4.11 8.30 -4.59
C ILE A 88 5.58 8.20 -4.91
N ILE A 89 6.41 8.13 -3.88
CA ILE A 89 7.86 7.98 -3.99
C ILE A 89 8.25 6.57 -3.55
N SER A 90 8.99 5.84 -4.38
CA SER A 90 9.48 4.50 -4.06
C SER A 90 10.98 4.36 -4.31
N CYS A 91 11.67 3.61 -3.45
CA CYS A 91 13.08 3.25 -3.64
C CYS A 91 13.26 1.73 -3.74
N SER A 92 14.21 1.28 -4.56
CA SER A 92 14.32 -0.14 -4.91
C SER A 92 15.76 -0.65 -4.98
N LYS A 93 15.88 -1.98 -4.86
CA LYS A 93 17.11 -2.74 -5.12
C LYS A 93 17.70 -2.49 -6.51
N ASP A 94 16.89 -2.04 -7.47
CA ASP A 94 17.37 -1.68 -8.81
C ASP A 94 18.17 -0.36 -8.86
N LYS A 95 18.48 0.24 -7.70
CA LYS A 95 19.23 1.50 -7.56
C LYS A 95 18.47 2.72 -8.08
N MET A 96 17.17 2.61 -8.31
CA MET A 96 16.33 3.72 -8.76
C MET A 96 15.36 4.17 -7.66
N ILE A 97 15.10 5.48 -7.66
CA ILE A 97 13.93 6.08 -7.04
C ILE A 97 12.94 6.35 -8.16
N ARG A 98 11.67 5.98 -7.97
CA ARG A 98 10.58 6.31 -8.89
C ARG A 98 9.56 7.18 -8.17
N MET A 99 8.96 8.06 -8.95
CA MET A 99 7.89 8.95 -8.53
C MET A 99 6.74 8.73 -9.51
N PHE A 100 5.54 8.51 -8.99
CA PHE A 100 4.32 8.27 -9.76
C PHE A 100 3.28 9.31 -9.40
#